data_AF-A0A1Y2SMB3-F1
#
_entry.id   AF-A0A1Y2SMB3-F1
#
_cell.length_a   1.000
_cell.length_b   1.000
_cell.length_c   1.000
_cell.angle_alpha   90.00
_cell.angle_beta   90.00
_cell.angle_gamma   90.00
#
_symmetry.space_group_name_H-M   'P 1'
#
loop_
_entity.id
_entity.type
_entity.pdbx_description
1 polymer ?
#
loop_
_entity_poly.entity_id
_entity_poly.type
_entity_poly.pdbx_seq_one_letter_code
_entity_poly.pdbx_strand_id
1 'polypeptide(L)'
;MQLLANFISPIDARIVMGRMLSEDIYAVVIDENIVWNNYMYSQAFGGVKLLVHDSDVEQAKVILSEIEDNKFLLGKPQYNQESKENQPLKYRSSVLANTFLVLLLFLMFGIALPLKFEPHSSI
;
A
#
# COMPACT_ATOMS: atom_id res chain seq x y z
N MET A 1 22.97 5.59 -18.95
CA MET A 1 21.82 5.10 -18.14
C MET A 1 21.71 6.01 -16.94
N GLN A 2 20.58 6.69 -16.81
CA GLN A 2 20.35 7.67 -15.75
C GLN A 2 19.15 7.24 -14.90
N LEU A 3 19.24 7.52 -13.59
CA LEU A 3 18.16 7.29 -12.65
C LEU A 3 16.99 8.23 -12.95
N LEU A 4 15.81 7.66 -13.18
CA LEU A 4 14.56 8.39 -13.36
C LEU A 4 13.81 8.54 -12.03
N ALA A 5 13.55 7.43 -11.33
CA ALA A 5 12.79 7.39 -10.10
C ALA A 5 13.10 6.15 -9.25
N ASN A 6 12.75 6.22 -7.96
CA ASN A 6 12.79 5.09 -7.03
C ASN A 6 11.38 4.74 -6.56
N PHE A 7 11.09 3.45 -6.43
CA PHE A 7 9.80 2.94 -6.01
C PHE A 7 9.98 1.99 -4.83
N ILE A 8 9.09 2.05 -3.85
CA ILE A 8 9.11 1.09 -2.74
C ILE A 8 8.63 -0.28 -3.23
N SER A 9 7.64 -0.28 -4.13
CA SER A 9 7.06 -1.48 -4.71
C SER A 9 7.75 -1.85 -6.02
N PRO A 10 8.22 -3.09 -6.18
CA PRO A 10 8.67 -3.60 -7.47
C PRO A 10 7.58 -3.54 -8.54
N ILE A 11 6.32 -3.72 -8.15
CA ILE A 11 5.18 -3.69 -9.06
C ILE A 11 5.01 -2.29 -9.64
N ASP A 12 5.08 -1.25 -8.81
CA ASP A 12 4.92 0.14 -9.25
C ASP A 12 6.03 0.51 -10.25
N ALA A 13 7.27 0.10 -9.96
CA ALA A 13 8.40 0.28 -10.87
C ALA A 13 8.15 -0.39 -12.23
N ARG A 14 7.60 -1.61 -12.25
CA ARG A 14 7.27 -2.32 -13.48
C ARG A 14 6.09 -1.72 -14.25
N ILE A 15 5.11 -1.15 -13.56
CA ILE A 15 4.01 -0.42 -14.21
C ILE A 15 4.56 0.81 -14.94
N VAL A 16 5.37 1.62 -14.27
CA VAL A 16 5.98 2.81 -14.88
C VAL A 16 6.95 2.41 -16.00
N MET A 17 7.76 1.36 -15.81
CA MET A 17 8.60 0.81 -16.88
C MET A 17 7.78 0.39 -18.10
N GLY A 18 6.67 -0.32 -17.90
CA GLY A 18 5.77 -0.72 -18.98
C GLY A 18 5.24 0.49 -19.76
N ARG A 19 4.94 1.59 -19.05
CA ARG A 19 4.56 2.84 -19.71
C ARG A 19 5.70 3.44 -20.53
N MET A 20 6.92 3.49 -20.00
CA MET A 20 8.09 3.98 -20.75
C MET A 20 8.31 3.17 -22.03
N LEU A 21 8.27 1.84 -21.93
CA LEU A 21 8.43 0.96 -23.09
C LEU A 21 7.34 1.16 -24.15
N SER A 22 6.10 1.50 -23.75
CA SER A 22 5.01 1.78 -24.71
C SER A 22 5.20 3.08 -25.49
N GLU A 23 6.03 3.99 -24.98
CA GLU A 23 6.38 5.28 -25.60
C GLU A 23 7.75 5.18 -26.34
N ASP A 24 8.22 3.96 -26.60
CA ASP A 24 9.53 3.64 -27.22
C ASP A 24 10.76 4.12 -26.41
N ILE A 25 10.59 4.32 -25.10
CA ILE A 25 11.68 4.71 -24.19
C ILE A 25 12.29 3.45 -23.57
N TYR A 26 13.57 3.22 -23.83
CA TYR A 26 14.28 2.09 -23.22
C TYR A 26 14.53 2.35 -21.72
N ALA A 27 13.94 1.47 -20.89
CA ALA A 27 14.01 1.55 -19.44
C ALA A 27 14.40 0.21 -18.81
N VAL A 28 15.06 0.25 -17.66
CA VAL A 28 15.52 -0.92 -16.90
C VAL A 28 15.24 -0.72 -15.42
N VAL A 29 14.81 -1.78 -14.74
CA VAL A 29 14.59 -1.79 -13.30
C VAL A 29 15.73 -2.53 -12.59
N ILE A 30 16.29 -1.94 -11.54
CA ILE A 30 17.35 -2.53 -10.70
C ILE A 30 16.88 -2.66 -9.24
N ASP A 31 17.58 -3.50 -8.47
CA ASP A 31 17.28 -3.84 -7.07
C ASP A 31 15.95 -4.58 -6.85
N GLU A 32 15.21 -4.88 -7.92
CA GLU A 32 13.91 -5.56 -7.92
C GLU A 32 13.94 -6.91 -7.19
N ASN A 33 14.90 -7.79 -7.49
CA ASN A 33 14.93 -9.14 -6.92
C ASN A 33 15.18 -9.13 -5.40
N ILE A 34 15.97 -8.17 -4.92
CA ILE A 34 16.29 -8.04 -3.49
C ILE A 34 15.04 -7.60 -2.72
N VAL A 35 14.32 -6.63 -3.27
CA VAL A 35 13.07 -6.12 -2.67
C VAL A 35 11.94 -7.15 -2.78
N TRP A 36 11.85 -7.92 -3.87
CA TRP A 36 10.91 -9.03 -3.99
C TRP A 36 11.13 -10.11 -2.94
N ASN A 37 12.39 -10.45 -2.68
CA ASN A 37 12.73 -11.46 -1.69
C ASN A 37 12.39 -11.00 -0.26
N ASN A 38 12.63 -9.73 0.05
CA ASN A 38 12.25 -9.15 1.32
C ASN A 38 11.93 -7.65 1.17
N TYR A 39 10.63 -7.34 1.30
CA TYR A 39 10.13 -5.99 1.13
C TYR A 39 10.72 -4.97 2.12
N MET A 40 11.14 -5.43 3.31
CA MET A 40 11.80 -4.56 4.31
C MET A 40 13.13 -4.00 3.80
N TYR A 41 13.80 -4.68 2.87
CA TYR A 41 15.03 -4.18 2.27
C TYR A 41 14.82 -2.98 1.35
N SER A 42 13.59 -2.69 0.90
CA SER A 42 13.31 -1.46 0.16
C SER A 42 13.79 -0.22 0.90
N GLN A 43 13.69 -0.18 2.24
CA GLN A 43 14.13 0.99 3.01
C GLN A 43 15.67 1.12 3.08
N ALA A 44 16.38 -0.02 3.08
CA ALA A 44 17.83 -0.03 3.17
C ALA A 44 18.51 0.30 1.82
N PHE A 45 17.91 -0.11 0.71
CA PHE A 45 18.47 0.07 -0.64
C PHE A 45 17.93 1.30 -1.37
N GLY A 46 16.99 2.04 -0.75
CA GLY A 46 16.34 3.20 -1.35
C GLY A 46 15.25 2.83 -2.37
N GLY A 47 14.74 1.60 -2.29
CA GLY A 47 13.74 1.04 -3.17
C GLY A 47 14.30 0.41 -4.44
N VAL A 48 13.37 0.08 -5.33
CA VAL A 48 13.60 -0.41 -6.68
C VAL A 48 13.79 0.79 -7.60
N LYS A 49 14.86 0.79 -8.40
CA LYS A 49 15.24 1.98 -9.18
C LYS A 49 14.94 1.78 -10.65
N LEU A 50 14.26 2.76 -11.24
CA LEU A 50 13.97 2.80 -12.67
C LEU A 50 15.02 3.68 -13.36
N LEU A 51 15.76 3.07 -14.27
CA LEU A 51 16.78 3.72 -15.09
C LEU A 51 16.26 3.86 -16.52
N VAL A 52 16.65 4.94 -17.20
CA VAL A 52 16.38 5.16 -18.63
C VAL A 52 17.66 5.51 -19.37
N HIS A 53 17.64 5.40 -20.70
CA HIS A 53 18.76 5.86 -21.52
C HIS A 53 18.93 7.38 -21.42
N ASP A 54 20.18 7.85 -21.51
CA ASP A 54 20.50 9.26 -21.23
C ASP A 54 19.88 10.22 -22.26
N SER A 55 19.68 9.75 -23.49
CA SER A 55 19.00 10.52 -24.55
C SER A 55 17.52 10.78 -24.26
N ASP A 56 16.88 9.90 -23.48
CA ASP A 56 15.42 9.87 -23.36
C ASP A 56 14.96 10.39 -21.99
N VAL A 57 15.91 10.80 -21.13
CA VAL A 57 15.63 11.13 -19.73
C VAL A 57 14.66 12.31 -19.58
N GLU A 58 14.75 13.30 -20.46
CA GLU A 58 13.87 14.47 -20.41
C GLU A 58 12.45 14.12 -20.83
N GLN A 59 12.29 13.28 -21.86
CA GLN A 59 10.97 12.76 -22.27
C GLN A 59 10.37 11.88 -21.18
N ALA A 60 11.18 11.00 -20.58
CA ALA A 60 10.74 10.11 -19.51
C ALA A 60 10.25 10.87 -18.27
N LYS A 61 10.91 11.98 -17.90
CA LYS A 61 10.48 12.86 -16.81
C LYS A 61 9.12 13.49 -17.08
N VAL A 62 8.85 13.91 -18.32
CA VAL A 62 7.55 14.47 -18.69
C VAL A 62 6.45 13.42 -18.49
N ILE A 63 6.65 12.20 -18.99
CA ILE A 63 5.68 11.11 -18.82
C ILE A 63 5.48 10.76 -17.34
N LEU A 64 6.56 10.74 -16.55
CA LEU A 64 6.46 10.48 -15.11
C LEU A 64 5.62 11.56 -14.40
N SER A 65 5.84 12.84 -14.72
CA SER A 65 5.01 13.94 -14.20
C SER A 65 3.54 13.77 -14.56
N GLU A 66 3.23 13.35 -15.79
CA GLU A 66 1.84 13.10 -16.20
C GLU A 66 1.17 11.97 -15.41
N ILE A 67 1.95 10.95 -15.01
CA ILE A 67 1.45 9.86 -14.16
C ILE A 67 1.15 10.40 -12.75
N GLU A 68 2.05 11.18 -12.18
CA GLU A 68 1.88 11.81 -10.85
C GLU A 68 0.71 12.80 -10.83
N ASP A 69 0.50 13.52 -11.93
CA ASP A 69 -0.62 14.42 -12.16
C ASP A 69 -1.95 13.70 -12.45
N ASN A 70 -1.98 12.36 -12.31
CA ASN A 70 -3.17 11.54 -12.45
C ASN A 70 -3.84 11.65 -13.83
N LYS A 71 -3.08 12.01 -14.88
CA LYS A 71 -3.59 12.17 -16.25
C LYS A 71 -4.24 10.90 -16.81
N PHE A 72 -3.87 9.73 -16.29
CA PHE A 72 -4.35 8.41 -16.73
C PHE A 72 -5.46 7.82 -15.85
N LEU A 73 -6.00 8.58 -14.88
CA LEU A 73 -7.13 8.12 -14.11
C LEU A 73 -8.37 7.95 -14.99
N LEU A 74 -8.92 6.74 -14.98
CA LEU A 74 -10.24 6.46 -15.56
C LEU A 74 -11.31 7.03 -14.61
N GLY A 75 -12.42 7.53 -15.16
CA GLY A 75 -13.48 8.21 -14.39
C GLY A 75 -13.97 7.43 -13.17
N LYS A 76 -14.43 8.14 -12.14
CA LYS A 76 -14.83 7.56 -10.84
C LYS A 76 -15.81 6.38 -11.01
N PRO A 77 -15.54 5.21 -10.41
CA PRO A 77 -16.58 4.20 -10.25
C PRO A 77 -17.66 4.76 -9.33
N GLN A 78 -18.91 4.75 -9.81
CA GLN A 78 -20.06 5.23 -9.06
C GLN A 78 -20.39 4.23 -7.94
N TYR A 79 -19.77 4.41 -6.77
CA TYR A 79 -20.12 3.68 -5.56
C TYR A 79 -21.29 4.40 -4.89
N ASN A 80 -22.49 3.80 -4.96
CA ASN A 80 -23.66 4.26 -4.22
C ASN A 80 -23.38 4.09 -2.72
N GLN A 81 -23.26 5.20 -1.99
CA GLN A 81 -23.10 5.17 -0.54
C GLN A 81 -24.45 4.82 0.10
N GLU A 82 -24.65 3.56 0.45
CA GLU A 82 -25.64 3.20 1.47
C GLU A 82 -25.06 3.45 2.87
N SER A 83 -25.78 4.32 3.57
CA SER A 83 -25.74 4.69 4.98
C SER A 83 -25.64 3.52 5.97
N LYS A 84 -25.04 3.78 7.14
CA LYS A 84 -25.50 3.41 8.51
C LYS A 84 -24.37 3.73 9.52
N GLU A 85 -24.56 4.11 10.77
CA GLU A 85 -25.69 4.48 11.63
C GLU A 85 -25.03 4.89 12.97
N ASN A 86 -25.48 5.98 13.60
CA ASN A 86 -24.98 6.40 14.91
C ASN A 86 -25.53 5.45 16.00
N GLN A 87 -24.68 4.80 16.80
CA GLN A 87 -25.11 4.00 17.96
C GLN A 87 -24.15 4.20 19.19
N PRO A 88 -24.61 4.00 20.45
CA PRO A 88 -24.39 4.94 21.57
C PRO A 88 -23.17 4.70 22.47
N LEU A 89 -22.75 5.78 23.15
CA LEU A 89 -21.52 5.97 23.96
C LEU A 89 -21.35 5.03 25.20
N LYS A 90 -22.30 4.14 25.51
CA LYS A 90 -22.22 3.21 26.67
C LYS A 90 -21.58 1.85 26.31
N TYR A 91 -21.17 1.67 25.06
CA TYR A 91 -20.47 0.47 24.57
C TYR A 91 -18.94 0.55 24.72
N ARG A 92 -18.40 1.65 25.26
CA ARG A 92 -16.96 2.00 25.13
C ARG A 92 -16.04 1.41 26.20
N SER A 93 -16.49 1.17 27.44
CA SER A 93 -15.59 0.75 28.53
C SER A 93 -15.32 -0.76 28.56
N SER A 94 -16.35 -1.59 28.36
CA SER A 94 -16.22 -3.06 28.36
C SER A 94 -15.42 -3.58 27.17
N VAL A 95 -15.45 -2.87 26.04
CA VAL A 95 -14.65 -3.21 24.83
C VAL A 95 -13.16 -3.01 25.08
N LEU A 96 -12.75 -1.93 25.76
CA LEU A 96 -11.34 -1.69 26.11
C LEU A 96 -10.80 -2.75 27.07
N ALA A 97 -11.57 -3.11 28.11
CA ALA A 97 -11.15 -4.14 29.05
C ALA A 97 -11.03 -5.54 28.40
N ASN A 98 -11.97 -5.92 27.54
CA ASN A 98 -11.91 -7.19 26.81
C ASN A 98 -10.74 -7.22 25.83
N THR A 99 -10.52 -6.14 25.08
CA THR A 99 -9.39 -6.03 24.15
C THR A 99 -8.05 -6.14 24.90
N PHE A 100 -7.94 -5.50 26.06
CA PHE A 100 -6.75 -5.60 26.89
C PHE A 100 -6.53 -7.01 27.45
N LEU A 101 -7.59 -7.68 27.91
CA LEU A 101 -7.51 -9.06 28.40
C LEU A 101 -7.08 -10.03 27.30
N VAL A 102 -7.62 -9.89 26.10
CA VAL A 102 -7.22 -10.70 24.94
C VAL A 102 -5.74 -10.46 24.59
N LEU A 103 -5.29 -9.20 24.60
CA LEU A 103 -3.88 -8.86 24.37
C LEU A 103 -2.97 -9.46 25.45
N LEU A 104 -3.36 -9.36 26.72
CA LEU A 104 -2.62 -9.92 27.85
C LEU A 104 -2.49 -11.45 27.73
N LEU A 105 -3.59 -12.14 27.41
CA LEU A 105 -3.61 -13.59 27.23
C LEU A 105 -2.73 -14.00 26.05
N PHE A 106 -2.80 -13.25 24.95
CA PHE A 106 -1.96 -13.47 23.78
C PHE A 106 -0.47 -13.30 24.13
N LEU A 107 -0.11 -12.27 24.89
CA LEU A 107 1.27 -12.00 25.26
C LEU A 107 1.84 -13.07 26.22
N MET A 108 1.03 -13.56 27.16
CA MET A 108 1.47 -14.52 28.17
C MET A 108 1.45 -15.98 27.67
N PHE A 109 0.43 -16.35 26.90
CA PHE A 109 0.19 -17.75 26.52
C PHE A 109 0.33 -18.01 25.01
N GLY A 110 0.46 -16.98 24.17
CA GLY A 110 0.54 -17.12 22.72
C GLY A 110 -0.79 -17.52 22.05
N ILE A 111 -1.90 -17.49 22.80
CA ILE A 111 -3.22 -17.93 22.31
C ILE A 111 -4.08 -16.71 22.02
N ALA A 112 -4.51 -16.57 20.77
CA ALA A 112 -5.50 -15.56 20.36
C ALA A 112 -6.91 -16.16 20.46
N LEU A 113 -7.59 -15.95 21.59
CA LEU A 113 -8.95 -16.44 21.79
C LEU A 113 -9.99 -15.32 21.58
N PRO A 114 -10.92 -15.45 20.61
CA PRO A 114 -11.96 -14.45 20.39
C PRO A 114 -13.08 -14.60 21.41
N LEU A 115 -13.03 -13.81 22.49
CA LEU A 115 -14.09 -13.79 23.51
C LEU A 115 -15.21 -12.83 23.07
N LYS A 116 -16.26 -13.38 22.45
CA LYS A 116 -17.51 -12.67 22.18
C LYS A 116 -18.49 -12.91 23.33
N PHE A 117 -18.83 -11.86 24.07
CA PHE A 117 -19.89 -11.92 25.09
C PHE A 117 -21.21 -11.41 24.51
N GLU A 118 -22.21 -12.27 24.47
CA GLU A 118 -23.59 -11.86 24.20
C GLU A 118 -24.15 -11.14 25.44
N PRO A 119 -24.71 -9.93 25.29
CA PRO A 119 -25.33 -9.25 26.41
C PRO A 119 -26.60 -10.02 26.80
N HIS A 120 -26.59 -10.57 28.01
CA HIS A 120 -27.81 -11.13 28.62
C HIS A 120 -28.87 -10.04 28.70
N SER A 121 -29.87 -10.12 27.82
CA SER A 121 -31.13 -9.41 27.98
C SER A 121 -31.92 -10.12 29.08
N SER A 122 -31.96 -9.52 30.27
CA SER A 122 -32.96 -9.86 31.28
C SER A 122 -34.35 -9.57 30.69
N ILE A 123 -35.16 -10.64 30.61
CA ILE A 123 -36.59 -10.67 30.27
C ILE A 123 -37.38 -9.69 31.14
#